data_AF-A0A933H5K9-F1
#
_entry.id   AF-A0A933H5K9-F1
#
_cell.length_a   1.000
_cell.length_b   1.000
_cell.length_c   1.000
_cell.angle_alpha   90.00
_cell.angle_beta   90.00
_cell.angle_gamma   90.00
#
_symmetry.space_group_name_H-M   'P 1'
#
loop_
_entity.id
_entity.type
_entity.pdbx_description
1 polymer ?
#
loop_
_entity_poly.entity_id
_entity_poly.type
_entity_poly.pdbx_seq_one_letter_code
_entity_poly.pdbx_strand_id
1 'polypeptide(L)'
;TLLNPLLHVVYLADSSWDTTNGMMGNLAPAYQQMRETLFVIRFDGIFRNVGEYREQLLKEILPSSVHLSFEQIEKYDVGIHIRQDDIQYGLPMQYYLTAVGEAKRGLGTSIRLHLFSDGNHESLATELSGGIPDAKVIIHKGDVVEDMMSLARYPTLILSQSWFSYWAAFLSEAVIYAPPDFCYYLHWRPVKF
;
A
#
# COMPACT_ATOMS: atom_id res chain seq x y z
N THR A 1 21.32 5.78 -16.09
CA THR A 1 21.21 4.45 -15.44
C THR A 1 20.03 3.76 -16.08
N LEU A 2 20.27 2.67 -16.81
CA LEU A 2 19.26 1.99 -17.63
C LEU A 2 18.22 1.34 -16.72
N LEU A 3 16.98 1.81 -16.78
CA LEU A 3 15.85 1.12 -16.13
C LEU A 3 15.63 -0.23 -16.83
N ASN A 4 15.67 -1.28 -16.01
CA ASN A 4 15.47 -2.71 -16.31
C ASN A 4 14.02 -2.98 -16.81
N PRO A 5 13.71 -4.16 -17.39
CA PRO A 5 12.65 -4.38 -18.37
C PRO A 5 11.24 -4.00 -17.90
N LEU A 6 10.53 -3.28 -18.77
CA LEU A 6 9.08 -3.07 -18.86
C LEU A 6 8.29 -3.27 -17.55
N LEU A 7 8.44 -2.30 -16.66
CA LEU A 7 7.49 -2.08 -15.57
C LEU A 7 6.13 -1.70 -16.16
N HIS A 8 5.11 -2.53 -15.89
CA HIS A 8 3.75 -2.29 -16.36
C HIS A 8 2.93 -1.66 -15.25
N VAL A 9 2.71 -0.34 -15.35
CA VAL A 9 1.76 0.37 -14.48
C VAL A 9 0.36 0.15 -15.04
N VAL A 10 -0.53 -0.38 -14.19
CA VAL A 10 -1.92 -0.66 -14.57
C VAL A 10 -2.83 0.20 -13.70
N TYR A 11 -3.55 1.12 -14.34
CA TYR A 11 -4.56 1.92 -13.66
C TYR A 11 -5.88 1.15 -13.67
N LEU A 12 -6.45 0.90 -12.49
CA LEU A 12 -7.72 0.16 -12.33
C LEU A 12 -8.86 1.03 -11.79
N ALA A 13 -8.67 2.34 -11.74
CA ALA A 13 -9.75 3.29 -11.51
C ALA A 13 -10.92 2.92 -12.46
N ASP A 14 -12.09 2.66 -11.90
CA ASP A 14 -13.33 2.34 -12.61
C ASP A 14 -13.47 0.93 -13.22
N SER A 15 -12.62 -0.03 -12.82
CA SER A 15 -12.84 -1.43 -13.18
C SER A 15 -14.05 -2.01 -12.42
N SER A 16 -14.94 -2.72 -13.12
CA SER A 16 -15.96 -3.55 -12.45
C SER A 16 -15.28 -4.80 -11.88
N TRP A 17 -15.56 -5.09 -10.61
CA TRP A 17 -15.01 -6.27 -9.95
C TRP A 17 -15.92 -7.46 -10.20
N ASP A 18 -15.39 -8.50 -10.85
CA ASP A 18 -16.10 -9.77 -10.96
C ASP A 18 -15.97 -10.54 -9.64
N THR A 19 -17.05 -10.51 -8.85
CA THR A 19 -17.18 -11.25 -7.60
C THR A 19 -17.87 -12.61 -7.77
N THR A 20 -18.28 -12.97 -8.99
CA THR A 20 -19.10 -14.18 -9.24
C THR A 20 -18.34 -15.47 -8.96
N ASN A 21 -17.01 -15.47 -9.10
CA ASN A 21 -16.15 -16.59 -8.73
C ASN A 21 -15.65 -16.49 -7.29
N GLY A 22 -16.61 -16.29 -6.38
CA GLY A 22 -16.56 -16.40 -4.92
C GLY A 22 -15.95 -17.70 -4.35
N MET A 23 -14.88 -18.26 -4.92
CA MET A 23 -14.14 -19.37 -4.34
C MET A 23 -13.36 -18.91 -3.10
N MET A 24 -13.76 -19.41 -1.92
CA MET A 24 -12.90 -19.42 -0.74
C MET A 24 -11.49 -19.86 -1.15
N GLY A 25 -10.51 -19.02 -0.81
CA GLY A 25 -9.17 -19.06 -1.39
C GLY A 25 -8.50 -20.41 -1.25
N ASN A 26 -8.15 -21.02 -2.39
CA ASN A 26 -6.85 -21.65 -2.45
C ASN A 26 -5.84 -20.50 -2.49
N LEU A 27 -4.96 -20.40 -1.48
CA LEU A 27 -3.72 -19.63 -1.58
C LEU A 27 -3.05 -20.07 -2.88
N ALA A 28 -3.11 -19.22 -3.91
CA ALA A 28 -2.96 -19.64 -5.30
C ALA A 28 -1.61 -20.37 -5.52
N PRO A 29 -1.55 -21.61 -6.06
CA PRO A 29 -0.30 -22.35 -6.19
C PRO A 29 0.64 -21.90 -7.33
N ALA A 30 0.42 -20.74 -7.96
CA ALA A 30 1.12 -20.35 -9.21
C ALA A 30 2.07 -19.14 -9.06
N TYR A 31 2.59 -18.89 -7.84
CA TYR A 31 3.31 -17.66 -7.45
C TYR A 31 4.72 -17.43 -8.05
N GLN A 32 5.26 -18.34 -8.86
CA GLN A 32 6.65 -18.18 -9.33
C GLN A 32 6.80 -17.33 -10.60
N GLN A 33 5.81 -17.29 -11.50
CA GLN A 33 5.95 -16.61 -12.80
C GLN A 33 5.71 -15.09 -12.77
N MET A 34 4.98 -14.55 -11.80
CA MET A 34 4.70 -13.10 -11.72
C MET A 34 5.79 -12.28 -11.02
N ARG A 35 6.85 -12.91 -10.48
CA ARG A 35 7.93 -12.20 -9.77
C ARG A 35 8.82 -11.35 -10.68
N GLU A 36 8.79 -11.60 -11.99
CA GLU A 36 9.59 -10.86 -12.97
C GLU A 36 8.91 -9.57 -13.46
N THR A 37 7.60 -9.42 -13.23
CA THR A 37 6.85 -8.23 -13.65
C THR A 37 6.38 -7.46 -12.41
N LEU A 38 6.89 -6.25 -12.26
CA LEU A 38 6.44 -5.32 -11.24
C LEU A 38 5.16 -4.64 -11.72
N PHE A 39 4.08 -4.83 -10.99
CA PHE A 39 2.82 -4.13 -11.21
C PHE A 39 2.63 -3.09 -10.12
N VAL A 40 2.42 -1.86 -10.55
CA VAL A 40 1.98 -0.77 -9.69
C VAL A 40 0.53 -0.48 -10.07
N ILE A 41 -0.38 -0.73 -9.14
CA ILE A 41 -1.81 -0.57 -9.38
C ILE A 41 -2.36 0.55 -8.52
N ARG A 42 -3.08 1.48 -9.15
CA ARG A 42 -3.88 2.49 -8.47
C ARG A 42 -5.26 1.91 -8.13
N PHE A 43 -5.56 1.77 -6.84
CA PHE A 43 -6.76 1.14 -6.31
C PHE A 43 -7.74 2.13 -5.64
N ASP A 44 -8.13 3.19 -6.34
CA ASP A 44 -9.19 4.10 -5.86
C ASP A 44 -10.57 3.42 -5.95
N GLY A 45 -10.94 2.71 -4.87
CA GLY A 45 -12.27 2.11 -4.70
C GLY A 45 -12.32 0.63 -4.31
N ILE A 46 -11.33 0.10 -3.58
CA ILE A 46 -11.29 -1.30 -3.13
C ILE A 46 -12.57 -1.71 -2.38
N PHE A 47 -13.17 -0.79 -1.64
CA PHE A 47 -14.25 -1.08 -0.70
C PHE A 47 -15.60 -0.49 -1.11
N ARG A 48 -15.86 -0.36 -2.41
CA ARG A 48 -17.12 0.21 -2.95
C ARG A 48 -18.39 -0.45 -2.37
N ASN A 49 -18.34 -1.71 -1.90
CA ASN A 49 -19.48 -2.44 -1.32
C ASN A 49 -19.47 -2.58 0.21
N VAL A 50 -18.39 -2.18 0.88
CA VAL A 50 -18.31 -2.12 2.36
C VAL A 50 -18.32 -0.68 2.86
N GLY A 51 -18.27 0.29 1.93
CA GLY A 51 -18.30 1.72 2.21
C GLY A 51 -19.51 2.15 3.03
N GLU A 52 -20.67 1.51 2.85
CA GLU A 52 -21.87 1.82 3.65
C GLU A 52 -21.70 1.50 5.15
N TYR A 53 -20.87 0.52 5.50
CA TYR A 53 -20.56 0.17 6.88
C TYR A 53 -19.26 0.81 7.37
N ARG A 54 -18.51 1.50 6.51
CA ARG A 54 -17.19 2.04 6.88
C ARG A 54 -17.29 3.03 8.03
N GLU A 55 -18.26 3.96 8.00
CA GLU A 55 -18.46 4.91 9.10
C GLU A 55 -18.81 4.21 10.42
N GLN A 56 -19.66 3.18 10.36
CA GLN A 56 -20.00 2.39 11.54
C GLN A 56 -18.78 1.63 12.07
N LEU A 57 -18.02 0.96 11.20
CA LEU A 57 -16.80 0.24 11.57
C LEU A 57 -15.76 1.17 12.19
N LEU A 58 -15.53 2.35 11.60
CA LEU A 58 -14.66 3.37 12.17
C LEU A 58 -15.19 3.84 13.53
N LYS A 59 -16.50 4.06 13.66
CA LYS A 59 -17.14 4.43 14.92
C LYS A 59 -17.14 3.31 15.96
N GLU A 60 -16.99 2.04 15.61
CA GLU A 60 -16.94 0.95 16.58
C GLU A 60 -15.50 0.57 16.94
N ILE A 61 -14.58 0.67 15.99
CA ILE A 61 -13.17 0.29 16.14
C ILE A 61 -12.35 1.43 16.78
N LEU A 62 -12.68 2.70 16.50
CA LEU A 62 -11.84 3.85 16.86
C LEU A 62 -12.14 4.59 18.17
N PRO A 63 -13.35 4.60 18.76
CA PRO A 63 -13.63 5.43 19.95
C PRO A 63 -12.79 5.06 21.17
N SER A 64 -12.28 3.83 21.22
CA SER A 64 -11.49 3.30 22.34
C SER A 64 -10.02 3.68 22.28
N SER A 65 -9.53 4.20 21.13
CA SER A 65 -8.12 4.03 20.74
C SER A 65 -7.37 5.34 20.48
N VAL A 66 -8.01 6.52 20.57
CA VAL A 66 -7.43 7.75 19.97
C VAL A 66 -7.20 8.86 21.00
N HIS A 67 -6.16 8.68 21.80
CA HIS A 67 -5.34 9.79 22.31
C HIS A 67 -3.97 9.81 21.61
N LEU A 68 -3.97 9.56 20.30
CA LEU A 68 -2.74 9.49 19.54
C LEU A 68 -2.37 10.88 19.04
N SER A 69 -1.36 11.49 19.66
CA SER A 69 -0.75 12.72 19.18
C SER A 69 0.08 12.38 17.94
N PHE A 70 -0.49 12.61 16.77
CA PHE A 70 0.23 12.39 15.51
C PHE A 70 0.78 13.71 14.96
N GLU A 71 1.91 13.63 14.27
CA GLU A 71 2.42 14.74 13.46
C GLU A 71 1.35 15.24 12.48
N GLN A 72 1.45 16.51 12.09
CA GLN A 72 0.60 17.08 11.04
C GLN A 72 0.91 16.38 9.71
N ILE A 73 -0.03 15.52 9.30
CA ILE A 73 -0.05 14.88 7.97
C ILE A 73 -0.41 15.96 6.95
N GLU A 74 0.49 16.16 6.01
CA GLU A 74 0.35 17.13 4.92
C GLU A 74 -0.18 16.45 3.65
N LYS A 75 -0.74 17.26 2.75
CA LYS A 75 -1.35 16.79 1.49
C LYS A 75 -0.39 15.95 0.62
N TYR A 76 0.92 16.18 0.72
CA TYR A 76 1.94 15.55 -0.11
C TYR A 76 2.69 14.42 0.60
N ASP A 77 2.22 14.02 1.79
CA ASP A 77 2.82 12.91 2.51
C ASP A 77 2.35 11.58 1.91
N VAL A 78 3.30 10.65 1.84
CA VAL A 78 3.06 9.30 1.36
C VAL A 78 3.34 8.34 2.50
N GLY A 79 2.33 7.59 2.92
CA GLY A 79 2.50 6.47 3.84
C GLY A 79 3.02 5.26 3.06
N ILE A 80 4.10 4.63 3.54
CA ILE A 80 4.67 3.44 2.93
C ILE A 80 4.79 2.33 3.97
N HIS A 81 4.25 1.16 3.66
CA HIS A 81 4.42 -0.04 4.47
C HIS A 81 5.25 -1.10 3.73
N ILE A 82 6.33 -1.55 4.35
CA ILE A 82 7.24 -2.59 3.82
C ILE A 82 7.21 -3.78 4.78
N ARG A 83 6.81 -4.96 4.29
CA ARG A 83 6.87 -6.23 5.04
C ARG A 83 8.21 -6.93 4.75
N GLN A 84 8.95 -7.33 5.79
CA GLN A 84 10.20 -8.07 5.71
C GLN A 84 10.20 -9.39 6.51
N ASP A 85 9.36 -9.58 7.53
CA ASP A 85 9.45 -10.76 8.41
C ASP A 85 9.21 -12.09 7.69
N ASP A 86 8.36 -12.08 6.65
CA ASP A 86 8.02 -13.26 5.87
C ASP A 86 8.57 -13.16 4.44
N ILE A 87 9.74 -13.76 4.20
CA ILE A 87 10.43 -13.74 2.90
C ILE A 87 9.52 -14.16 1.73
N GLN A 88 8.52 -15.00 1.98
CA GLN A 88 7.58 -15.46 0.96
C GLN A 88 6.69 -14.34 0.41
N TYR A 89 6.41 -13.30 1.21
CA TYR A 89 5.55 -12.16 0.87
C TYR A 89 6.33 -10.85 0.67
N GLY A 90 7.65 -10.88 0.84
CA GLY A 90 8.52 -9.74 0.62
C GLY A 90 8.51 -9.28 -0.84
N LEU A 91 8.21 -8.00 -1.07
CA LEU A 91 8.34 -7.36 -2.38
C LEU A 91 9.76 -6.80 -2.55
N PRO A 92 10.32 -6.82 -3.78
CA PRO A 92 11.63 -6.23 -4.02
C PRO A 92 11.62 -4.71 -3.81
N MET A 93 12.71 -4.12 -3.32
CA MET A 93 12.82 -2.66 -3.11
C MET A 93 12.44 -1.84 -4.36
N GLN A 94 12.76 -2.37 -5.56
CA GLN A 94 12.42 -1.74 -6.83
C GLN A 94 10.91 -1.49 -7.02
N TYR A 95 10.04 -2.33 -6.43
CA TYR A 95 8.60 -2.09 -6.40
C TYR A 95 8.29 -0.76 -5.72
N TYR A 96 8.76 -0.60 -4.49
CA TYR A 96 8.50 0.57 -3.67
C TYR A 96 9.07 1.84 -4.32
N LEU A 97 10.30 1.79 -4.82
CA LEU A 97 10.92 2.92 -5.52
C LEU A 97 10.10 3.34 -6.75
N THR A 98 9.56 2.36 -7.49
CA THR A 98 8.73 2.66 -8.65
C THR A 98 7.39 3.27 -8.24
N ALA A 99 6.72 2.70 -7.24
CA ALA A 99 5.47 3.25 -6.71
C ALA A 99 5.65 4.67 -6.15
N VAL A 100 6.76 4.95 -5.46
CA VAL A 100 7.10 6.31 -5.01
C VAL A 100 7.30 7.25 -6.21
N GLY A 101 7.99 6.80 -7.26
CA GLY A 101 8.18 7.58 -8.49
C GLY A 101 6.87 7.91 -9.22
N GLU A 102 5.89 7.00 -9.20
CA GLU A 102 4.53 7.25 -9.70
C GLU A 102 3.78 8.26 -8.82
N ALA A 103 3.80 8.06 -7.49
CA ALA A 103 3.17 8.98 -6.53
C ALA A 103 3.73 10.40 -6.66
N LYS A 104 5.07 10.54 -6.72
CA LYS A 104 5.76 11.83 -6.89
C LYS A 104 5.31 12.56 -8.15
N ARG A 105 5.10 11.85 -9.27
CA ARG A 105 4.59 12.46 -10.51
C ARG A 105 3.22 13.10 -10.35
N GLY A 106 2.35 12.51 -9.53
CA GLY A 106 1.01 13.06 -9.25
C GLY A 106 1.01 14.16 -8.19
N LEU A 107 1.94 14.11 -7.24
CA LEU A 107 1.97 14.99 -6.06
C LEU A 107 2.91 16.21 -6.20
N GLY A 108 3.90 16.15 -7.09
CA GLY A 108 4.91 17.21 -7.27
C GLY A 108 6.30 16.83 -6.75
N THR A 109 7.21 17.81 -6.66
CA THR A 109 8.65 17.54 -6.53
C THR A 109 9.16 17.28 -5.11
N SER A 110 8.40 17.61 -4.06
CA SER A 110 8.81 17.42 -2.66
C SER A 110 7.77 16.59 -1.89
N ILE A 111 8.06 15.31 -1.66
CA ILE A 111 7.23 14.41 -0.88
C ILE A 111 7.95 14.00 0.40
N ARG A 112 7.19 13.75 1.47
CA ARG A 112 7.69 13.09 2.68
C ARG A 112 7.20 11.64 2.68
N LEU A 113 8.11 10.70 2.92
CA LEU A 113 7.81 9.28 2.97
C LEU A 113 7.72 8.86 4.44
N HIS A 114 6.56 8.41 4.88
CA HIS A 114 6.33 7.94 6.24
C HIS A 114 6.39 6.42 6.25
N LEU A 115 7.51 5.87 6.73
CA LEU A 115 7.86 4.47 6.68
C LEU A 115 7.33 3.70 7.90
N PHE A 116 6.55 2.67 7.61
CA PHE A 116 6.08 1.65 8.52
C PHE A 116 6.66 0.29 8.10
N SER A 117 7.21 -0.46 9.03
CA SER A 117 7.83 -1.76 8.70
C SER A 117 7.91 -2.65 9.94
N ASP A 118 7.97 -3.95 9.71
CA ASP A 118 8.38 -4.95 10.71
C ASP A 118 9.90 -5.22 10.67
N GLY A 119 10.59 -4.71 9.64
CA GLY A 119 11.99 -4.97 9.37
C GLY A 119 12.98 -3.94 9.90
N ASN A 120 14.17 -3.90 9.30
CA ASN A 120 15.22 -2.95 9.67
C ASN A 120 14.93 -1.57 9.06
N HIS A 121 14.28 -0.71 9.85
CA HIS A 121 13.85 0.62 9.42
C HIS A 121 14.98 1.51 8.89
N GLU A 122 16.17 1.48 9.50
CA GLU A 122 17.29 2.35 9.09
C GLU A 122 17.89 1.91 7.74
N SER A 123 17.98 0.59 7.52
CA SER A 123 18.37 0.04 6.21
C SER A 123 17.37 0.45 5.14
N LEU A 124 16.08 0.25 5.41
CA LEU A 124 15.00 0.60 4.48
C LEU A 124 14.96 2.11 4.17
N ALA A 125 15.11 2.95 5.19
CA ALA A 125 15.16 4.40 5.00
C ALA A 125 16.37 4.83 4.17
N THR A 126 17.53 4.18 4.37
CA THR A 126 18.73 4.41 3.56
C THR A 126 18.50 4.02 2.10
N GLU A 127 17.91 2.87 1.84
CA GLU A 127 17.59 2.40 0.48
C GLU A 127 16.58 3.33 -0.22
N LEU A 128 15.50 3.73 0.47
CA LEU A 128 14.50 4.66 -0.05
C LEU A 128 15.10 6.03 -0.37
N SER A 129 15.92 6.58 0.53
CA SER A 129 16.57 7.88 0.34
C SER A 129 17.58 7.83 -0.81
N GLY A 130 18.32 6.72 -0.94
CA GLY A 130 19.25 6.51 -2.05
C GLY A 130 18.57 6.38 -3.40
N GLY A 131 17.37 5.79 -3.45
CA GLY A 131 16.57 5.67 -4.66
C GLY A 131 15.76 6.92 -5.02
N ILE A 132 15.44 7.78 -4.04
CA ILE A 132 14.61 8.98 -4.20
C ILE A 132 15.32 10.18 -3.53
N PRO A 133 16.27 10.84 -4.22
CA PRO A 133 17.20 11.81 -3.61
C PRO A 133 16.57 13.02 -2.90
N ASP A 134 15.34 13.40 -3.25
CA ASP A 134 14.64 14.56 -2.66
C ASP A 134 13.57 14.16 -1.63
N ALA A 135 13.43 12.87 -1.31
CA ALA A 135 12.44 12.42 -0.33
C ALA A 135 13.01 12.50 1.08
N LYS A 136 12.24 13.11 1.99
CA LYS A 136 12.49 12.98 3.43
C LYS A 136 11.80 11.72 3.92
N VAL A 137 12.56 10.74 4.42
CA VAL A 137 12.00 9.54 5.07
C VAL A 137 11.81 9.82 6.56
N ILE A 138 10.61 9.55 7.06
CA ILE A 138 10.21 9.64 8.48
C ILE A 138 9.86 8.24 8.93
N ILE A 139 10.53 7.75 9.96
CA ILE A 139 10.37 6.38 10.45
C ILE A 139 9.33 6.35 11.58
N HIS A 140 8.34 5.48 11.46
CA HIS A 140 7.37 5.16 12.52
C HIS A 140 7.80 3.86 13.21
N LYS A 141 7.66 3.82 14.53
CA LYS A 141 8.00 2.67 15.40
C LYS A 141 6.94 2.52 16.51
N GLY A 142 5.67 2.63 16.15
CA GLY A 142 4.55 2.54 17.09
C GLY A 142 4.13 1.10 17.37
N ASP A 143 3.05 0.94 18.13
CA ASP A 143 2.34 -0.34 18.20
C ASP A 143 1.65 -0.62 16.85
N VAL A 144 1.49 -1.90 16.50
CA VAL A 144 0.87 -2.35 15.23
C VAL A 144 -0.48 -1.68 14.98
N VAL A 145 -1.32 -1.51 16.01
CA VAL A 145 -2.64 -0.87 15.84
C VAL A 145 -2.47 0.62 15.59
N GLU A 146 -1.62 1.30 16.35
CA GLU A 146 -1.36 2.73 16.22
C GLU A 146 -0.76 3.07 14.86
N ASP A 147 0.20 2.28 14.40
CA ASP A 147 0.88 2.44 13.12
C ASP A 147 -0.07 2.17 11.95
N MET A 148 -0.92 1.15 12.04
CA MET A 148 -1.94 0.88 11.02
C MET A 148 -2.94 2.04 10.91
N MET A 149 -3.38 2.57 12.06
CA MET A 149 -4.28 3.71 12.12
C MET A 149 -3.62 4.99 11.62
N SER A 150 -2.34 5.20 11.93
CA SER A 150 -1.54 6.31 11.41
C SER A 150 -1.42 6.22 9.90
N LEU A 151 -1.02 5.05 9.39
CA LEU A 151 -0.88 4.79 7.96
C LEU A 151 -2.19 5.03 7.20
N ALA A 152 -3.34 4.61 7.73
CA ALA A 152 -4.64 4.80 7.08
C ALA A 152 -5.03 6.27 6.84
N ARG A 153 -4.36 7.23 7.50
CA ARG A 153 -4.69 8.66 7.39
C ARG A 153 -3.95 9.39 6.28
N TYR A 154 -2.93 8.78 5.68
CA TYR A 154 -2.18 9.43 4.61
C TYR A 154 -3.01 9.51 3.32
N PRO A 155 -2.95 10.61 2.56
CA PRO A 155 -3.70 10.78 1.32
C PRO A 155 -3.20 9.86 0.19
N THR A 156 -2.00 9.31 0.32
CA THR A 156 -1.41 8.36 -0.64
C THR A 156 -0.70 7.25 0.12
N LEU A 157 -0.96 6.00 -0.25
CA LEU A 157 -0.40 4.81 0.37
C LEU A 157 0.37 3.96 -0.63
N ILE A 158 1.53 3.46 -0.23
CA ILE A 158 2.30 2.43 -0.95
C ILE A 158 2.41 1.22 -0.05
N LEU A 159 1.88 0.10 -0.51
CA LEU A 159 1.54 -1.02 0.35
C LEU A 159 2.21 -2.32 -0.09
N SER A 160 2.44 -3.21 0.88
CA SER A 160 3.00 -4.54 0.69
C SER A 160 1.91 -5.63 0.71
N GLN A 161 2.29 -6.88 0.45
CA GLN A 161 1.39 -8.02 0.63
C GLN A 161 1.30 -8.36 2.14
N SER A 162 0.38 -7.70 2.86
CA SER A 162 0.15 -7.99 4.28
C SER A 162 -1.28 -7.64 4.73
N TRP A 163 -1.76 -8.30 5.79
CA TRP A 163 -3.01 -7.96 6.47
C TRP A 163 -2.99 -6.54 7.03
N PHE A 164 -1.84 -6.12 7.58
CA PHE A 164 -1.64 -4.74 8.04
C PHE A 164 -1.92 -3.74 6.92
N SER A 165 -1.35 -3.96 5.73
CA SER A 165 -1.56 -3.09 4.58
C SER A 165 -3.01 -3.11 4.11
N TYR A 166 -3.61 -4.31 4.05
CA TYR A 166 -5.00 -4.48 3.64
C TYR A 166 -5.96 -3.68 4.53
N TRP A 167 -5.80 -3.77 5.85
CA TRP A 167 -6.61 -3.03 6.80
C TRP A 167 -6.30 -1.53 6.78
N ALA A 168 -5.05 -1.11 6.64
CA ALA A 168 -4.72 0.30 6.46
C ALA A 168 -5.39 0.89 5.20
N ALA A 169 -5.38 0.16 4.09
CA ALA A 169 -6.12 0.52 2.88
C ALA A 169 -7.63 0.62 3.14
N PHE A 170 -8.22 -0.36 3.83
CA PHE A 170 -9.64 -0.38 4.20
C PHE A 170 -10.08 0.84 4.99
N LEU A 171 -9.25 1.23 5.94
CA LEU A 171 -9.53 2.34 6.83
C LEU A 171 -9.25 3.69 6.18
N SER A 172 -8.56 3.73 5.04
CA SER A 172 -8.16 4.96 4.35
C SER A 172 -9.16 5.47 3.31
N GLU A 173 -8.99 6.74 2.91
CA GLU A 173 -9.59 7.33 1.68
C GLU A 173 -8.51 7.61 0.62
N ALA A 174 -7.37 6.93 0.74
CA ALA A 174 -6.16 7.28 0.02
C ALA A 174 -6.17 6.84 -1.44
N VAL A 175 -5.29 7.47 -2.22
CA VAL A 175 -4.79 6.85 -3.46
C VAL A 175 -3.85 5.71 -3.07
N ILE A 176 -4.20 4.49 -3.43
CA ILE A 176 -3.46 3.29 -3.02
C ILE A 176 -2.63 2.74 -4.18
N TYR A 177 -1.34 2.54 -3.94
CA TYR A 177 -0.40 1.79 -4.76
C TYR A 177 -0.13 0.44 -4.12
N ALA A 178 -0.56 -0.63 -4.78
CA ALA A 178 -0.47 -1.98 -4.23
C ALA A 178 -0.06 -3.02 -5.29
N PRO A 179 0.52 -4.16 -4.87
CA PRO A 179 0.82 -5.29 -5.76
C PRO A 179 -0.49 -5.89 -6.33
N PRO A 180 -0.42 -6.68 -7.41
CA PRO A 180 -1.61 -7.25 -8.05
C PRO A 180 -2.33 -8.24 -7.13
N ASP A 181 -1.58 -8.95 -6.29
CA ASP A 181 -2.10 -9.92 -5.34
C ASP A 181 -2.35 -9.29 -3.94
N PHE A 182 -2.58 -7.98 -3.88
CA PHE A 182 -2.83 -7.26 -2.62
C PHE A 182 -4.06 -7.75 -1.85
N CYS A 183 -5.04 -8.30 -2.56
CA CYS A 183 -6.27 -8.82 -1.98
C CYS A 183 -6.07 -10.30 -1.59
N TYR A 184 -5.96 -10.58 -0.29
CA TYR A 184 -5.92 -11.97 0.22
C TYR A 184 -7.28 -12.69 0.09
N TYR A 185 -8.37 -11.97 -0.20
CA TYR A 185 -9.70 -12.55 -0.41
C TYR A 185 -10.17 -12.39 -1.86
N LEU A 186 -10.51 -13.54 -2.44
CA LEU A 186 -11.00 -13.80 -3.80
C LEU A 186 -10.10 -13.30 -4.92
N HIS A 187 -10.07 -14.03 -6.03
CA HIS A 187 -9.37 -13.59 -7.23
C HIS A 187 -10.11 -12.39 -7.84
N TRP A 188 -9.84 -11.21 -7.31
CA TRP A 188 -10.30 -9.94 -7.86
C TRP A 188 -9.44 -9.67 -9.08
N ARG A 189 -9.74 -10.34 -10.18
CA ARG A 189 -9.12 -10.01 -11.47
C ARG A 189 -9.75 -8.70 -11.94
N PRO A 190 -8.97 -7.65 -12.20
CA PRO A 190 -9.49 -6.53 -12.95
C PRO A 190 -10.01 -7.04 -14.29
N VAL A 191 -11.31 -6.90 -14.51
CA VAL A 191 -11.90 -7.13 -15.81
C VAL A 191 -11.80 -5.81 -16.56
N LYS A 192 -10.89 -5.74 -17.53
CA LYS A 192 -10.94 -4.67 -18.53
C LYS A 192 -12.12 -4.96 -19.46
N PHE A 193 -12.99 -3.98 -19.65
CA PHE A 193 -13.80 -3.89 -20.86
C PHE A 193 -12.98 -3.20 -21.96
#